data_AF-A0A2D6INK2-F1
#
_entry.id   AF-A0A2D6INK2-F1
#
_cell.length_a   1.000
_cell.length_b   1.000
_cell.length_c   1.000
_cell.angle_alpha   90.00
_cell.angle_beta   90.00
_cell.angle_gamma   90.00
#
_symmetry.space_group_name_H-M   'P 1'
#
loop_
_entity.id
_entity.type
_entity.pdbx_description
1 polymer ?
#
loop_
_entity_poly.entity_id
_entity_poly.type
_entity_poly.pdbx_seq_one_letter_code
_entity_poly.pdbx_strand_id
1 'polypeptide(L)'
;MNSKRHLKVSFWITKQFYHMAKSPHITAIDRGPSSAATRASGGVPAVLYGHGIENQTLAVDKRAFDKLFTAAGHTTLVTLTVDKKDHNVLIREIQRHAVHDWVLHADFYQVRMDEKVTADVPLVFSGESPAVKDLGGVLVRTADKVSVEALPADLPRDVIVDITALTDFETVIKISDLPIAKGVQVLRDADDAVASVQPPRTEAELEELSEEVTEDVEGVEGVVSEEDGDGEGEGEEGATDEATGEAKAGEAPAESDTE
;
A
#
# COMPACT_ATOMS: atom_id res chain seq x y z
N MET A 1 -59.27 5.49 -10.34
CA MET A 1 -58.41 4.39 -9.87
C MET A 1 -57.32 4.09 -10.89
N ASN A 2 -56.32 4.97 -11.09
CA ASN A 2 -55.17 4.65 -11.98
C ASN A 2 -53.93 5.55 -11.80
N SER A 3 -53.59 5.96 -10.58
CA SER A 3 -52.46 6.87 -10.31
C SER A 3 -51.37 6.21 -9.47
N LYS A 4 -50.88 5.03 -9.87
CA LYS A 4 -49.76 4.35 -9.17
C LYS A 4 -48.72 3.69 -10.08
N ARG A 5 -48.81 3.82 -11.42
CA ARG A 5 -47.87 3.16 -12.35
C ARG A 5 -46.73 4.04 -12.86
N HIS A 6 -46.82 5.37 -12.74
CA HIS A 6 -45.77 6.28 -13.24
C HIS A 6 -44.61 6.50 -12.26
N LEU A 7 -44.79 6.35 -10.94
CA LEU A 7 -43.70 6.60 -9.97
C LEU A 7 -42.65 5.48 -9.90
N LYS A 8 -42.99 4.24 -10.29
CA LYS A 8 -42.04 3.11 -10.19
C LYS A 8 -40.96 3.12 -11.28
N VAL A 9 -41.25 3.66 -12.47
CA VAL A 9 -40.26 3.76 -13.56
C VAL A 9 -39.26 4.88 -13.30
N SER A 10 -39.72 6.03 -12.76
CA SER A 10 -38.82 7.10 -12.31
C SER A 10 -37.87 6.65 -11.20
N PHE A 11 -38.30 5.77 -10.29
CA PHE A 11 -37.44 5.24 -9.22
C PHE A 11 -36.43 4.22 -9.74
N TRP A 12 -36.74 3.45 -10.80
CA TRP A 12 -35.80 2.52 -11.41
C TRP A 12 -34.70 3.26 -12.19
N ILE A 13 -35.05 4.31 -12.94
CA ILE A 13 -34.07 5.14 -13.65
C ILE A 13 -33.22 5.97 -12.67
N THR A 14 -33.81 6.54 -11.61
CA THR A 14 -33.00 7.24 -10.59
C THR A 14 -32.18 6.30 -9.74
N LYS A 15 -32.55 5.04 -9.53
CA LYS A 15 -31.70 4.07 -8.82
C LYS A 15 -30.59 3.51 -9.71
N GLN A 16 -30.83 3.41 -11.02
CA GLN A 16 -29.79 3.10 -12.01
C GLN A 16 -28.84 4.30 -12.25
N PHE A 17 -29.32 5.53 -12.09
CA PHE A 17 -28.49 6.74 -12.01
C PHE A 17 -27.85 6.98 -10.63
N TYR A 18 -28.41 6.45 -9.54
CA TYR A 18 -27.80 6.50 -8.19
C TYR A 18 -26.75 5.42 -8.00
N HIS A 19 -26.74 4.41 -8.88
CA HIS A 19 -25.61 3.52 -9.14
C HIS A 19 -24.73 4.00 -10.32
N MET A 20 -24.91 5.25 -10.76
CA MET A 20 -23.83 5.98 -11.41
C MET A 20 -22.94 6.47 -10.27
N ALA A 21 -22.09 5.55 -9.81
CA ALA A 21 -21.16 5.74 -8.71
C ALA A 21 -20.52 7.13 -8.78
N LYS A 22 -20.38 7.81 -7.64
CA LYS A 22 -19.29 8.77 -7.50
C LYS A 22 -18.03 7.99 -7.86
N SER A 23 -17.55 8.12 -9.08
CA SER A 23 -16.26 7.57 -9.48
C SER A 23 -15.27 7.98 -8.39
N PRO A 24 -14.48 7.05 -7.86
CA PRO A 24 -13.53 7.37 -6.81
C PRO A 24 -12.65 8.51 -7.32
N HIS A 25 -12.77 9.67 -6.67
CA HIS A 25 -12.16 10.91 -7.10
C HIS A 25 -11.22 11.42 -6.02
N ILE A 26 -10.04 11.86 -6.41
CA ILE A 26 -9.08 12.47 -5.49
C ILE A 26 -8.39 13.64 -6.17
N THR A 27 -8.16 14.70 -5.41
CA THR A 27 -7.37 15.85 -5.86
C THR A 27 -5.96 15.70 -5.34
N ALA A 28 -5.00 15.93 -6.22
CA ALA A 28 -3.60 16.04 -5.86
C ALA A 28 -3.08 17.46 -6.15
N ILE A 29 -2.05 17.83 -5.42
CA ILE A 29 -1.28 19.05 -5.67
C ILE A 29 0.14 18.65 -6.07
N ASP A 30 0.76 19.44 -6.94
CA ASP A 30 2.19 19.28 -7.22
C ASP A 30 3.00 19.45 -5.93
N ARG A 31 4.01 18.61 -5.74
CA ARG A 31 4.86 18.63 -4.55
C ARG A 31 6.31 18.85 -4.96
N GLY A 32 7.00 19.73 -4.21
CA GLY A 32 8.46 19.78 -4.20
C GLY A 32 9.13 18.47 -3.72
N PRO A 33 10.46 18.40 -3.70
CA PRO A 33 11.20 17.13 -3.62
C PRO A 33 11.13 16.40 -2.27
N SER A 34 10.71 17.06 -1.18
CA SER A 34 10.74 16.46 0.16
C SER A 34 9.51 15.61 0.47
N SER A 35 9.65 14.29 0.37
CA SER A 35 8.62 13.34 0.80
C SER A 35 8.39 13.38 2.31
N ALA A 36 9.42 13.65 3.11
CA ALA A 36 9.34 13.70 4.57
C ALA A 36 8.47 14.87 5.05
N ALA A 37 8.65 16.05 4.44
CA ALA A 37 7.87 17.24 4.79
C ALA A 37 6.37 17.02 4.56
N THR A 38 6.00 16.35 3.47
CA THR A 38 4.58 16.10 3.20
C THR A 38 3.97 15.04 4.11
N ARG A 39 4.72 14.02 4.50
CA ARG A 39 4.24 13.09 5.53
C ARG A 39 4.01 13.81 6.86
N ALA A 40 4.91 14.71 7.24
CA ALA A 40 4.77 15.53 8.45
C ALA A 40 3.55 16.47 8.39
N SER A 41 3.19 16.98 7.20
CA SER A 41 1.99 17.80 7.00
C SER A 41 0.70 17.00 6.80
N GLY A 42 0.73 15.67 6.97
CA GLY A 42 -0.44 14.80 6.85
C GLY A 42 -0.84 14.42 5.42
N GLY A 43 0.03 14.64 4.44
CA GLY A 43 -0.17 14.19 3.06
C GLY A 43 0.61 12.91 2.74
N VAL A 44 0.21 12.24 1.65
CA VAL A 44 0.89 11.05 1.13
C VAL A 44 1.67 11.43 -0.13
N PRO A 45 2.97 11.10 -0.17
CA PRO A 45 3.75 11.07 -1.39
C PRO A 45 3.19 10.17 -2.47
N ALA A 46 3.01 10.73 -3.65
CA ALA A 46 2.57 9.99 -4.81
C ALA A 46 3.32 10.40 -6.07
N VAL A 47 3.31 9.50 -7.04
CA VAL A 47 3.83 9.76 -8.39
C VAL A 47 2.74 9.45 -9.39
N LEU A 48 2.56 10.34 -10.35
CA LEU A 48 1.71 10.11 -11.52
C LEU A 48 2.62 9.87 -12.73
N TYR A 49 2.44 8.72 -13.37
CA TYR A 49 3.16 8.33 -14.57
C TYR A 49 2.27 7.49 -15.47
N GLY A 50 2.69 7.19 -16.69
CA GLY A 50 1.99 6.26 -17.57
C GLY A 50 1.88 6.76 -18.99
N HIS A 51 0.80 6.37 -19.66
CA HIS A 51 0.67 6.62 -21.09
C HIS A 51 0.44 8.11 -21.37
N GLY A 52 1.31 8.70 -22.20
CA GLY A 52 1.11 10.04 -22.76
C GLY A 52 1.29 11.20 -21.77
N ILE A 53 1.95 10.95 -20.63
CA ILE A 53 2.26 11.98 -19.64
C ILE A 53 3.70 11.86 -19.15
N GLU A 54 4.28 13.00 -18.77
CA GLU A 54 5.55 13.03 -18.05
C GLU A 54 5.33 12.66 -16.57
N ASN A 55 6.36 12.10 -15.94
CA ASN A 55 6.31 11.72 -14.53
C ASN A 55 6.17 12.97 -13.66
N GLN A 56 5.13 13.02 -12.84
CA GLN A 56 4.85 14.13 -11.93
C GLN A 56 4.87 13.66 -10.48
N THR A 57 5.50 14.44 -9.61
CA THR A 57 5.53 14.17 -8.16
C THR A 57 4.39 14.91 -7.50
N LEU A 58 3.52 14.17 -6.83
CA LEU A 58 2.26 14.68 -6.30
C LEU A 58 2.13 14.47 -4.80
N ALA A 59 1.32 15.31 -4.18
CA ALA A 59 0.82 15.11 -2.82
C ALA A 59 -0.69 14.93 -2.83
N VAL A 60 -1.16 13.90 -2.13
CA VAL A 60 -2.58 13.67 -1.87
C VAL A 60 -2.86 13.74 -0.38
N ASP A 61 -4.07 14.17 0.00
CA ASP A 61 -4.49 14.13 1.40
C ASP A 61 -4.59 12.67 1.87
N LYS A 62 -3.96 12.36 3.02
CA LYS A 62 -3.90 11.00 3.53
C LYS A 62 -5.29 10.41 3.80
N ARG A 63 -6.18 11.17 4.45
CA ARG A 63 -7.51 10.66 4.85
C ARG A 63 -8.40 10.43 3.63
N ALA A 64 -8.29 11.30 2.62
CA ALA A 64 -8.97 11.13 1.36
C ALA A 64 -8.45 9.90 0.61
N PHE A 65 -7.12 9.72 0.57
CA PHE A 65 -6.49 8.56 -0.06
C PHE A 65 -6.87 7.25 0.61
N ASP A 66 -6.85 7.18 1.94
CA ASP A 66 -7.22 5.96 2.67
C ASP A 66 -8.66 5.52 2.34
N LYS A 67 -9.60 6.47 2.34
CA LYS A 67 -11.01 6.20 1.95
C LYS A 67 -11.14 5.78 0.49
N LEU A 68 -10.41 6.47 -0.40
CA LEU A 68 -10.38 6.17 -1.82
C LEU A 68 -9.87 4.75 -2.06
N PHE A 69 -8.75 4.39 -1.43
CA PHE A 69 -8.11 3.10 -1.59
C PHE A 69 -8.99 1.96 -1.04
N THR A 70 -9.64 2.14 0.11
CA THR A 70 -10.63 1.17 0.60
C THR A 70 -11.79 0.98 -0.37
N ALA A 71 -12.20 2.04 -1.07
CA ALA A 71 -13.30 1.99 -2.03
C ALA A 71 -12.90 1.51 -3.43
N ALA A 72 -11.68 1.77 -3.90
CA ALA A 72 -11.23 1.49 -5.26
C ALA A 72 -10.33 0.24 -5.34
N GLY A 73 -9.51 0.00 -4.31
CA GLY A 73 -8.44 -1.00 -4.38
C GLY A 73 -7.42 -0.70 -5.48
N HIS A 74 -6.74 -1.75 -5.96
CA HIS A 74 -5.70 -1.65 -6.99
C HIS A 74 -6.24 -1.64 -8.42
N THR A 75 -7.47 -2.12 -8.61
CA THR A 75 -8.02 -2.52 -9.91
C THR A 75 -9.15 -1.62 -10.39
N THR A 76 -9.66 -0.72 -9.54
CA THR A 76 -10.70 0.22 -9.96
C THR A 76 -10.10 1.49 -10.54
N LEU A 77 -10.68 1.97 -11.64
CA LEU A 77 -10.38 3.29 -12.21
C LEU A 77 -10.69 4.42 -11.24
N VAL A 78 -9.71 5.29 -11.04
CA VAL A 78 -9.79 6.48 -10.20
C VAL A 78 -9.63 7.72 -11.07
N THR A 79 -10.41 8.76 -10.79
CA THR A 79 -10.21 10.08 -11.39
C THR A 79 -9.31 10.92 -10.47
N LEU A 80 -8.10 11.21 -10.96
CA LEU A 80 -7.11 12.04 -10.26
C LEU A 80 -7.11 13.45 -10.88
N THR A 81 -7.48 14.46 -10.09
CA THR A 81 -7.42 15.86 -10.53
C THR A 81 -6.09 16.48 -10.12
N VAL A 82 -5.29 16.93 -11.10
CA VAL A 82 -4.03 17.68 -10.92
C VAL A 82 -4.14 19.00 -11.68
N ASP A 83 -3.89 20.13 -11.01
CA ASP A 83 -3.95 21.47 -11.65
C ASP A 83 -5.21 21.75 -12.49
N LYS A 84 -6.37 21.28 -12.00
CA LYS A 84 -7.69 21.37 -12.66
C LYS A 84 -7.84 20.52 -13.95
N LYS A 85 -6.94 19.58 -14.19
CA LYS A 85 -7.04 18.55 -15.23
C LYS A 85 -7.34 17.21 -14.59
N ASP A 86 -8.26 16.46 -15.19
CA ASP A 86 -8.63 15.13 -14.72
C ASP A 86 -7.87 14.05 -15.50
N HIS A 87 -7.32 13.09 -14.76
CA HIS A 87 -6.58 11.95 -15.27
C HIS A 87 -7.27 10.66 -14.83
N ASN A 88 -7.46 9.72 -15.75
CA ASN A 88 -7.94 8.38 -15.42
C ASN A 88 -6.73 7.51 -15.05
N VAL A 89 -6.69 7.07 -13.80
CA VAL A 89 -5.54 6.38 -13.23
C VAL A 89 -5.93 5.11 -12.50
N LEU A 90 -5.00 4.16 -12.41
CA LEU A 90 -5.05 3.01 -11.51
C LEU A 90 -4.03 3.20 -10.39
N ILE A 91 -4.34 2.67 -9.21
CA ILE A 91 -3.40 2.65 -8.08
C ILE A 91 -2.50 1.42 -8.24
N ARG A 92 -1.32 1.63 -8.83
CA ARG A 92 -0.42 0.53 -9.21
C ARG A 92 0.22 -0.14 -8.00
N GLU A 93 0.73 0.68 -7.09
CA GLU A 93 1.43 0.23 -5.90
C GLU A 93 1.17 1.17 -4.74
N ILE A 94 1.19 0.63 -3.53
CA ILE A 94 1.19 1.39 -2.30
C ILE A 94 2.29 0.88 -1.38
N GLN A 95 3.01 1.80 -0.77
CA GLN A 95 3.94 1.48 0.31
C GLN A 95 3.26 1.77 1.62
N ARG A 96 3.28 0.79 2.53
CA ARG A 96 2.72 0.91 3.87
C ARG A 96 3.83 0.81 4.89
N HIS A 97 3.63 1.45 6.03
CA HIS A 97 4.54 1.28 7.15
C HIS A 97 4.28 -0.03 7.87
N ALA A 98 5.33 -0.80 8.14
CA ALA A 98 5.22 -2.14 8.72
C ALA A 98 4.42 -2.20 10.04
N VAL A 99 4.60 -1.21 10.93
CA VAL A 99 3.97 -1.22 12.27
C VAL A 99 2.61 -0.52 12.31
N HIS A 100 2.49 0.69 11.73
CA HIS A 100 1.30 1.53 11.86
C HIS A 100 0.32 1.41 10.69
N ASP A 101 0.66 0.66 9.65
CA ASP A 101 -0.14 0.40 8.44
C ASP A 101 -0.64 1.64 7.65
N TRP A 102 -0.24 2.85 8.05
CA TRP A 102 -0.43 4.06 7.24
C TRP A 102 0.32 4.00 5.90
N VAL A 103 -0.29 4.61 4.88
CA VAL A 103 0.30 4.73 3.54
C VAL A 103 1.44 5.74 3.54
N LEU A 104 2.61 5.31 3.06
CA LEU A 104 3.84 6.08 2.95
C LEU A 104 4.09 6.62 1.54
N HIS A 105 3.64 5.88 0.53
CA HIS A 105 3.76 6.23 -0.89
C HIS A 105 2.63 5.61 -1.71
N ALA A 106 2.22 6.26 -2.78
CA ALA A 106 1.23 5.74 -3.72
C ALA A 106 1.62 6.01 -5.18
N ASP A 107 1.46 5.00 -6.02
CA ASP A 107 1.78 5.07 -7.44
C ASP A 107 0.50 5.15 -8.26
N PHE A 108 0.31 6.24 -9.00
CA PHE A 108 -0.79 6.42 -9.93
C PHE A 108 -0.31 6.18 -11.35
N TYR A 109 -0.89 5.17 -12.00
CA TYR A 109 -0.62 4.84 -13.38
C TYR A 109 -1.75 5.35 -14.27
N GLN A 110 -1.47 6.31 -15.15
CA GLN A 110 -2.42 6.80 -16.13
C GLN A 110 -2.65 5.77 -17.22
N VAL A 111 -3.93 5.42 -17.39
CA VAL A 111 -4.37 4.41 -18.35
C VAL A 111 -5.19 5.02 -19.47
N ARG A 112 -5.13 4.34 -20.60
CA ARG A 112 -5.98 4.59 -21.76
C ARG A 112 -7.12 3.57 -21.77
N MET A 113 -8.34 4.05 -21.99
CA MET A 113 -9.53 3.18 -21.96
C MET A 113 -9.57 2.17 -23.12
N ASP A 114 -8.80 2.44 -24.19
CA ASP A 114 -8.68 1.64 -25.40
C ASP A 114 -7.50 0.66 -25.38
N GLU A 115 -6.67 0.68 -24.36
CA GLU A 115 -5.48 -0.18 -24.24
C GLU A 115 -5.63 -1.18 -23.10
N LYS A 116 -5.10 -2.39 -23.30
CA LYS A 116 -5.04 -3.39 -22.23
C LYS A 116 -4.00 -2.99 -21.20
N VAL A 117 -4.31 -3.26 -19.93
CA VAL A 117 -3.43 -2.95 -18.81
C VAL A 117 -3.25 -4.20 -17.94
N THR A 118 -2.05 -4.33 -17.37
CA THR A 118 -1.76 -5.39 -16.40
C THR A 118 -2.00 -4.88 -14.99
N ALA A 119 -2.80 -5.61 -14.21
CA ALA A 119 -3.06 -5.29 -12.82
C ALA A 119 -3.09 -6.55 -11.96
N ASP A 120 -2.76 -6.38 -10.68
CA ASP A 120 -2.84 -7.44 -9.69
C ASP A 120 -4.22 -7.40 -9.02
N VAL A 121 -5.01 -8.45 -9.25
CA VAL A 121 -6.34 -8.58 -8.66
C VAL A 121 -6.24 -9.43 -7.39
N PRO A 122 -6.72 -8.94 -6.24
CA PRO A 122 -6.73 -9.72 -5.01
C PRO A 122 -7.71 -10.90 -5.09
N LEU A 123 -7.30 -12.02 -4.49
CA LEU A 123 -8.12 -13.22 -4.33
C LEU A 123 -8.80 -13.19 -2.95
N VAL A 124 -10.13 -13.24 -2.95
CA VAL A 124 -10.95 -13.24 -1.74
C VAL A 124 -11.50 -14.64 -1.52
N PHE A 125 -10.99 -15.32 -0.50
CA PHE A 125 -11.43 -16.67 -0.16
C PHE A 125 -12.74 -16.60 0.63
N SER A 126 -13.76 -17.32 0.14
CA SER A 126 -15.10 -17.36 0.73
C SER A 126 -15.54 -18.80 0.94
N GLY A 127 -16.39 -19.03 1.94
CA GLY A 127 -16.84 -20.36 2.34
C GLY A 127 -16.07 -20.95 3.51
N GLU A 128 -16.43 -22.18 3.89
CA GLU A 128 -15.79 -22.97 4.94
C GLU A 128 -15.40 -24.32 4.32
N SER A 129 -14.11 -24.68 4.41
CA SER A 129 -13.60 -25.93 3.85
C SER A 129 -13.88 -27.10 4.80
N PRO A 130 -14.51 -28.20 4.33
CA PRO A 130 -14.67 -29.43 5.12
C PRO A 130 -13.32 -30.03 5.56
N ALA A 131 -12.27 -29.97 4.73
CA ALA A 131 -10.95 -30.47 5.10
C ALA A 131 -10.33 -29.70 6.29
N VAL A 132 -10.58 -28.39 6.38
CA VAL A 132 -10.14 -27.58 7.53
C VAL A 132 -10.97 -27.88 8.77
N LYS A 133 -12.30 -27.95 8.61
CA LYS A 133 -13.24 -28.09 9.72
C LYS A 133 -13.28 -29.51 10.32
N ASP A 134 -13.43 -30.51 9.46
CA ASP A 134 -13.72 -31.89 9.86
C ASP A 134 -12.45 -32.73 10.00
N LEU A 135 -11.41 -32.43 9.19
CA LEU A 135 -10.14 -33.17 9.20
C LEU A 135 -9.02 -32.43 9.95
N GLY A 136 -9.27 -31.21 10.45
CA GLY A 136 -8.29 -30.41 11.18
C GLY A 136 -7.14 -29.90 10.32
N GLY A 137 -7.33 -29.81 8.99
CA GLY A 137 -6.32 -29.33 8.07
C GLY A 137 -6.01 -27.85 8.19
N VAL A 138 -4.82 -27.46 7.72
CA VAL A 138 -4.40 -26.06 7.61
C VAL A 138 -4.57 -25.59 6.17
N LEU A 139 -5.36 -24.53 5.95
CA LEU A 139 -5.50 -23.91 4.64
C LEU A 139 -4.19 -23.20 4.26
N VAL A 140 -3.62 -23.60 3.13
CA VAL A 140 -2.43 -22.98 2.55
C VAL A 140 -2.84 -22.17 1.33
N ARG A 141 -2.59 -20.86 1.39
CA ARG A 141 -2.80 -19.91 0.30
C ARG A 141 -1.48 -19.72 -0.44
N THR A 142 -1.35 -20.29 -1.63
CA THR A 142 -0.14 -20.13 -2.44
C THR A 142 -0.06 -18.76 -3.10
N ALA A 143 -1.22 -18.15 -3.39
CA ALA A 143 -1.31 -16.81 -3.95
C ALA A 143 -2.44 -16.01 -3.31
N ASP A 144 -2.14 -14.76 -2.93
CA ASP A 144 -3.15 -13.80 -2.45
C ASP A 144 -3.69 -12.89 -3.56
N LYS A 145 -2.98 -12.83 -4.67
CA LYS A 145 -3.29 -11.99 -5.83
C LYS A 145 -2.90 -12.69 -7.12
N VAL A 146 -3.61 -12.38 -8.19
CA VAL A 146 -3.34 -12.88 -9.54
C VAL A 146 -3.14 -11.71 -10.50
N SER A 147 -2.06 -11.75 -11.28
CA SER A 147 -1.80 -10.74 -12.30
C SER A 147 -2.62 -11.05 -13.54
N VAL A 148 -3.42 -10.08 -13.97
CA VAL A 148 -4.30 -10.19 -15.14
C VAL A 148 -4.08 -9.04 -16.10
N GLU A 149 -4.36 -9.29 -17.37
CA GLU A 149 -4.37 -8.32 -18.45
C GLU A 149 -5.80 -8.15 -18.97
N ALA A 150 -6.35 -6.94 -18.89
CA ALA A 150 -7.70 -6.62 -19.34
C ALA A 150 -7.79 -5.14 -19.75
N LEU A 151 -8.91 -4.75 -20.37
CA LEU A 151 -9.22 -3.32 -20.52
C LEU A 151 -9.53 -2.72 -19.13
N PRO A 152 -9.20 -1.43 -18.88
CA PRO A 152 -9.47 -0.81 -17.59
C PRO A 152 -10.95 -0.84 -17.16
N ALA A 153 -11.88 -0.94 -18.10
CA ALA A 153 -13.32 -1.05 -17.83
C ALA A 153 -13.77 -2.46 -17.43
N ASP A 154 -13.03 -3.50 -17.84
CA ASP A 154 -13.37 -4.91 -17.63
C ASP A 154 -12.60 -5.53 -16.45
N LEU A 155 -11.75 -4.75 -15.79
CA LEU A 155 -10.89 -5.22 -14.71
C LEU A 155 -11.73 -5.52 -13.45
N PRO A 156 -11.74 -6.77 -12.96
CA PRO A 156 -12.49 -7.11 -11.77
C PRO A 156 -11.84 -6.51 -10.52
N ARG A 157 -12.69 -6.11 -9.56
CA ARG A 157 -12.22 -5.57 -8.29
C ARG A 157 -11.48 -6.63 -7.47
N ASP A 158 -12.10 -7.80 -7.37
CA ASP A 158 -11.67 -8.95 -6.61
C ASP A 158 -12.18 -10.22 -7.31
N VAL A 159 -11.47 -11.33 -7.09
CA VAL A 159 -11.92 -12.65 -7.54
C VAL A 159 -12.24 -13.47 -6.31
N ILE A 160 -13.51 -13.89 -6.21
CA ILE A 160 -13.98 -14.71 -5.09
C ILE A 160 -13.61 -16.17 -5.38
N VAL A 161 -12.86 -16.77 -4.46
CA VAL A 161 -12.44 -18.17 -4.51
C VAL A 161 -13.26 -18.95 -3.49
N ASP A 162 -14.06 -19.90 -3.96
CA ASP A 162 -14.87 -20.75 -3.09
C ASP A 162 -14.03 -21.91 -2.54
N ILE A 163 -13.80 -21.92 -1.23
CA ILE A 163 -13.01 -22.95 -0.55
C ILE A 163 -13.84 -24.17 -0.11
N THR A 164 -15.15 -24.18 -0.35
CA THR A 164 -16.00 -25.33 -0.01
C THR A 164 -15.68 -26.58 -0.84
N ALA A 165 -15.06 -26.40 -2.01
CA ALA A 165 -14.59 -27.48 -2.86
C ALA A 165 -13.43 -28.28 -2.23
N LEU A 166 -12.73 -27.74 -1.23
CA LEU A 166 -11.61 -28.39 -0.55
C LEU A 166 -12.14 -29.38 0.49
N THR A 167 -12.45 -30.60 0.03
CA THR A 167 -13.00 -31.69 0.86
C THR A 167 -11.96 -32.57 1.53
N ASP A 168 -10.76 -32.64 0.94
CA ASP A 168 -9.63 -33.46 1.39
C ASP A 168 -8.30 -32.70 1.25
N PHE A 169 -7.19 -33.36 1.59
CA PHE A 169 -5.83 -32.79 1.52
C PHE A 169 -5.19 -32.88 0.13
N GLU A 170 -5.81 -33.60 -0.81
CA GLU A 170 -5.26 -33.81 -2.17
C GLU A 170 -5.86 -32.81 -3.17
N THR A 171 -7.04 -32.27 -2.87
CA THR A 171 -7.72 -31.28 -3.70
C THR A 171 -7.01 -29.94 -3.65
N VAL A 172 -6.71 -29.40 -4.83
CA VAL A 172 -6.06 -28.11 -5.02
C VAL A 172 -6.93 -27.26 -5.93
N ILE A 173 -7.24 -26.04 -5.52
CA ILE A 173 -7.89 -25.05 -6.38
C ILE A 173 -6.82 -24.46 -7.30
N LYS A 174 -7.02 -24.60 -8.61
CA LYS A 174 -6.11 -24.06 -9.62
C LYS A 174 -6.59 -22.73 -10.17
N ILE A 175 -5.72 -22.04 -10.91
CA ILE A 175 -6.08 -20.81 -11.62
C ILE A 175 -7.23 -21.04 -12.63
N SER A 176 -7.27 -22.21 -13.27
CA SER A 176 -8.35 -22.57 -14.20
C SER A 176 -9.73 -22.69 -13.55
N ASP A 177 -9.81 -22.95 -12.25
CA ASP A 177 -11.06 -23.08 -11.50
C ASP A 177 -11.63 -21.70 -11.06
N LEU A 178 -10.86 -20.62 -11.26
CA LEU A 178 -11.27 -19.29 -10.84
C LEU A 178 -12.40 -18.74 -11.73
N PRO A 179 -13.42 -18.08 -11.14
CA PRO A 179 -14.49 -17.45 -11.89
C PRO A 179 -14.01 -16.15 -12.56
N ILE A 180 -13.32 -16.27 -13.69
CA ILE A 180 -12.76 -15.14 -14.44
C ILE A 180 -13.77 -14.64 -15.47
N ALA A 181 -14.00 -13.32 -15.50
CA ALA A 181 -14.91 -12.68 -16.43
C ALA A 181 -14.39 -12.72 -17.88
N LYS A 182 -15.31 -12.67 -18.86
CA LYS A 182 -14.96 -12.61 -20.28
C LYS A 182 -14.19 -11.30 -20.57
N GLY A 183 -13.02 -11.41 -21.19
CA GLY A 183 -12.17 -10.26 -21.54
C GLY A 183 -10.96 -10.07 -20.63
N VAL A 184 -10.86 -10.83 -19.54
CA VAL A 184 -9.71 -10.85 -18.63
C VAL A 184 -8.80 -12.03 -18.98
N GLN A 185 -7.53 -11.74 -19.26
CA GLN A 185 -6.51 -12.76 -19.49
C GLN A 185 -5.62 -12.88 -18.26
N VAL A 186 -5.50 -14.08 -17.71
CA VAL A 186 -4.57 -14.34 -16.60
C VAL A 186 -3.16 -14.55 -17.18
N LEU A 187 -2.15 -13.92 -16.56
CA LEU A 187 -0.76 -14.00 -17.01
C LEU A 187 0.02 -15.18 -16.41
N ARG A 188 -0.59 -15.91 -15.47
CA ARG A 188 -0.05 -17.14 -14.86
C ARG A 188 -0.56 -18.40 -15.55
N ASP A 189 0.11 -19.51 -15.30
CA ASP A 189 -0.26 -20.81 -15.85
C ASP A 189 -1.57 -21.32 -15.25
N ALA A 190 -2.42 -21.91 -16.09
CA ALA A 190 -3.75 -22.37 -15.68
C ALA A 190 -3.73 -23.51 -14.65
N ASP A 191 -2.59 -24.19 -14.54
CA ASP A 191 -2.33 -25.29 -13.60
C ASP A 191 -1.72 -24.86 -12.26
N ASP A 192 -1.37 -23.58 -12.11
CA ASP A 192 -0.81 -23.07 -10.86
C ASP A 192 -1.81 -23.21 -9.70
N ALA A 193 -1.29 -23.64 -8.54
CA ALA A 193 -2.07 -23.77 -7.32
C ALA A 193 -2.39 -22.39 -6.73
N VAL A 194 -3.64 -22.19 -6.34
CA VAL A 194 -4.14 -20.98 -5.66
C VAL A 194 -4.31 -21.25 -4.17
N ALA A 195 -4.99 -22.34 -3.83
CA ALA A 195 -5.19 -22.77 -2.46
C ALA A 195 -5.29 -24.30 -2.35
N SER A 196 -4.79 -24.83 -1.24
CA SER A 196 -4.86 -26.24 -0.88
C SER A 196 -4.97 -26.40 0.63
N VAL A 197 -5.25 -27.61 1.11
CA VAL A 197 -5.28 -27.92 2.54
C VAL A 197 -4.20 -28.94 2.86
N GLN A 198 -3.35 -28.64 3.83
CA GLN A 198 -2.34 -29.58 4.31
C GLN A 198 -2.84 -30.28 5.59
N PRO A 199 -2.44 -31.54 5.81
CA PRO A 199 -2.75 -32.25 7.05
C PRO A 199 -2.10 -31.54 8.25
N PRO A 200 -2.72 -31.60 9.44
CA PRO A 200 -2.10 -31.09 10.65
C PRO A 200 -0.82 -31.88 10.96
N ARG A 201 0.22 -31.18 11.41
CA ARG A 201 1.43 -31.83 11.92
C ARG A 201 1.12 -32.63 13.18
N THR A 202 1.76 -33.77 13.33
CA THR A 202 1.64 -34.61 14.53
C THR A 202 2.44 -34.02 15.70
N GLU A 203 2.09 -34.40 16.94
CA GLU A 203 2.80 -33.94 18.14
C GLU A 203 4.30 -34.27 18.09
N ALA A 204 4.66 -35.45 17.57
CA ALA A 204 6.05 -35.88 17.41
C ALA A 204 6.84 -35.00 16.41
N GLU A 205 6.22 -34.59 15.30
CA GLU A 205 6.83 -33.66 14.34
C GLU A 205 6.95 -32.23 14.89
N LEU A 206 6.11 -31.87 15.87
CA LEU A 206 6.22 -30.61 16.58
C LEU A 206 7.36 -30.63 17.61
N GLU A 207 7.53 -31.75 18.32
CA GLU A 207 8.61 -31.96 19.30
C GLU A 207 9.99 -31.93 18.64
N GLU A 208 10.20 -32.65 17.53
CA GLU A 208 11.47 -32.65 16.79
C GLU A 208 11.88 -31.26 16.28
N LEU A 209 10.93 -30.47 15.75
CA LEU A 209 11.21 -29.10 15.30
C LEU A 209 11.55 -28.16 16.47
N SER A 210 11.00 -28.41 17.66
CA SER A 210 11.29 -27.62 18.85
C SER A 210 12.68 -27.91 19.42
N GLU A 211 13.17 -29.14 19.30
CA GLU A 211 14.53 -29.53 19.67
C GLU A 211 15.57 -28.92 18.71
N GLU A 212 15.31 -28.94 17.40
CA GLU A 212 16.21 -28.36 16.39
C GLU A 212 16.36 -26.83 16.52
N VAL A 213 15.31 -26.11 16.97
CA VAL A 213 15.38 -24.67 17.25
C VAL A 213 16.19 -24.36 18.52
N THR A 214 16.30 -25.28 19.48
CA THR A 214 17.12 -25.05 20.69
C THR A 214 18.62 -25.19 20.44
N GLU A 215 19.05 -25.97 19.45
CA GLU A 215 20.48 -26.15 19.14
C GLU A 215 21.11 -24.95 18.39
N ASP A 216 20.31 -24.04 17.80
CA ASP A 216 20.81 -22.89 17.02
C ASP A 216 20.89 -21.58 17.82
N VAL A 217 20.42 -21.54 19.09
CA VAL A 217 20.38 -20.30 19.91
C VAL A 217 21.64 -20.06 20.76
N GLU A 218 22.55 -21.02 20.89
CA GLU A 218 23.78 -20.88 21.70
C GLU A 218 24.95 -20.16 20.98
N GLY A 219 24.73 -19.62 19.78
CA GLY A 219 25.78 -19.04 18.92
C GLY A 219 25.97 -17.52 18.97
N VAL A 220 25.31 -16.76 19.87
CA VAL A 220 25.49 -15.30 19.95
C VAL A 220 25.66 -14.82 21.40
N GLU A 221 26.79 -15.14 22.00
CA GLU A 221 27.43 -14.28 23.00
C GLU A 221 28.92 -14.12 22.68
N GLY A 222 29.37 -12.86 22.59
CA GLY A 222 30.77 -12.49 22.80
C GLY A 222 31.59 -12.08 21.58
N VAL A 223 31.43 -10.84 21.12
CA VAL A 223 32.60 -9.99 20.79
C VAL A 223 32.38 -8.62 21.43
N VAL A 224 32.75 -8.53 22.71
CA VAL A 224 33.21 -7.28 23.31
C VAL A 224 34.67 -7.14 22.85
N SER A 225 34.96 -6.05 22.13
CA SER A 225 36.31 -5.53 21.97
C SER A 225 36.34 -4.21 22.73
N GLU A 226 36.87 -4.26 23.94
CA GLU A 226 37.38 -3.08 24.66
C GLU A 226 38.87 -3.26 24.92
N GLU A 227 39.49 -2.13 25.33
CA GLU A 227 40.91 -1.82 25.59
C GLU A 227 41.63 -1.22 24.37
N ASP A 228 42.16 0.01 24.40
CA ASP A 228 42.58 0.90 25.50
C ASP A 228 42.48 2.37 24.98
N GLY A 229 42.33 3.42 25.78
CA GLY A 229 42.40 3.57 27.23
C GLY A 229 42.70 5.03 27.58
N ASP A 230 42.27 5.42 28.78
CA ASP A 230 42.75 6.52 29.62
C ASP A 230 42.42 7.99 29.23
N GLY A 231 41.88 8.85 30.09
CA GLY A 231 41.56 8.71 31.51
C GLY A 231 41.23 10.09 32.11
N GLU A 232 40.28 10.10 33.06
CA GLU A 232 40.07 11.03 34.20
C GLU A 232 39.80 12.54 33.90
N GLY A 233 38.89 13.25 34.57
CA GLY A 233 38.13 13.03 35.79
C GLY A 233 37.24 14.25 36.09
N GLU A 234 36.38 14.07 37.08
CA GLU A 234 35.21 14.87 37.50
C GLU A 234 35.45 16.33 37.95
N GLY A 235 34.36 17.11 38.04
CA GLY A 235 34.20 18.08 39.13
C GLY A 235 33.76 19.51 38.78
N GLU A 236 32.46 19.76 38.94
CA GLU A 236 31.78 20.88 39.63
C GLU A 236 32.33 22.33 39.68
N GLU A 237 31.35 23.24 39.59
CA GLU A 237 31.24 24.61 40.15
C GLU A 237 32.11 25.78 39.62
N GLY A 238 31.45 26.94 39.52
CA GLY A 238 32.07 28.20 39.95
C GLY A 238 32.11 29.32 38.92
N ALA A 239 31.35 30.38 39.20
CA ALA A 239 31.19 31.60 38.43
C ALA A 239 32.42 32.56 38.44
N THR A 240 32.33 33.59 37.59
CA THR A 240 33.05 34.89 37.58
C THR A 240 34.53 34.83 37.16
N ASP A 241 35.11 35.77 36.42
CA ASP A 241 34.91 37.21 36.33
C ASP A 241 35.54 37.78 35.02
N GLU A 242 35.43 39.09 34.86
CA GLU A 242 35.65 39.92 33.68
C GLU A 242 37.12 40.16 33.28
N ALA A 243 37.30 40.67 32.05
CA ALA A 243 38.21 41.75 31.60
C ALA A 243 38.54 41.53 30.10
N THR A 244 37.97 42.24 29.12
CA THR A 244 38.02 43.69 28.82
C THR A 244 39.42 44.21 28.44
N GLY A 245 39.52 44.78 27.24
CA GLY A 245 40.57 45.72 26.82
C GLY A 245 41.33 45.27 25.56
N GLU A 246 40.97 45.72 24.34
CA GLU A 246 41.45 46.97 23.68
C GLU A 246 42.86 46.82 23.04
N ALA A 247 43.19 47.30 21.84
CA ALA A 247 42.55 48.18 20.86
C ALA A 247 43.34 48.25 19.52
N LYS A 248 42.65 48.80 18.49
CA LYS A 248 43.11 49.74 17.42
C LYS A 248 44.04 49.23 16.28
N ALA A 249 43.99 49.72 15.03
CA ALA A 249 43.35 50.89 14.39
C ALA A 249 43.35 50.78 12.84
N GLY A 250 42.56 51.66 12.20
CA GLY A 250 42.68 52.15 10.81
C GLY A 250 41.32 52.12 10.08
N GLU A 251 40.76 53.15 9.46
CA GLU A 251 41.22 54.49 9.03
C GLU A 251 39.95 55.26 8.56
N ALA A 252 39.91 56.59 8.73
CA ALA A 252 38.87 57.51 8.21
C ALA A 252 39.41 58.29 6.99
N PRO A 253 38.56 58.87 6.12
CA PRO A 253 38.20 60.30 6.24
C PRO A 253 36.71 60.56 5.86
N ALA A 254 35.94 61.49 6.48
CA ALA A 254 35.93 62.96 6.52
C ALA A 254 34.77 63.56 5.68
N GLU A 255 34.27 64.70 6.18
CA GLU A 255 33.40 65.73 5.57
C GLU A 255 31.86 65.60 5.70
N SER A 256 31.27 66.37 6.63
CA SER A 256 30.53 67.61 6.28
C SER A 256 30.07 68.38 7.53
N ASP A 257 30.13 69.71 7.39
CA ASP A 257 29.89 70.80 8.35
C ASP A 257 28.48 70.89 8.96
N THR A 258 28.35 71.51 10.15
CA THR A 258 27.80 72.88 10.34
C THR A 258 27.41 73.17 11.80
N GLU A 259 27.95 74.30 12.31
CA GLU A 259 27.56 75.23 13.40
C GLU A 259 27.45 74.81 14.88
#